data_AF-A0A6L5QDJ4-F1
#
_entry.id   AF-A0A6L5QDJ4-F1
#
_cell.length_a   1.000
_cell.length_b   1.000
_cell.length_c   1.000
_cell.angle_alpha   90.00
_cell.angle_beta   90.00
_cell.angle_gamma   90.00
#
_symmetry.space_group_name_H-M   'P 1'
#
loop_
_entity.id
_entity.type
_entity.pdbx_description
1 polymer ?
#
loop_
_entity_poly.entity_id
_entity_poly.type
_entity_poly.pdbx_seq_one_letter_code
_entity_poly.pdbx_strand_id
1 'polypeptide(L)'
;MLQQFNLVVSQDLTSTSHVQGRTFVGGNAVAQDFVQKPAHVAASNYAGVTVLGNMSGNNNDAHVDALGLYVGGSTNKVIVNKGDAYVGGSATGGGFSDNTWVNGAATDVNQNGAFHAATSNRHINNPLAAETSTMLTNKAAATSTDFGQVMTGLSTQLSTLKGTKDATVSIDTATHSKVTFSGTANSSGLLVFDLTGDTDSSIFSSKITDFYFNLTGATTVIFNTDDKNLTLNANFQNAESNGSKFIWNFAGAESVTVGRTFGGQVLVAGGTFSNINGANVEGGVYAQNVNEYGQIHIQAFTGTIPAAVPEADTYAMLLAGLGIVGFIGRRRQKAAAAR
;
A
#
# COMPACT_ATOMS: atom_id res chain seq x y z
N MET A 1 3.63 -6.88 1.43
CA MET A 1 2.81 -5.65 1.28
C MET A 1 1.56 -5.92 0.43
N LEU A 2 1.66 -6.07 -0.91
CA LEU A 2 0.50 -6.17 -1.82
C LEU A 2 -0.51 -7.29 -1.51
N GLN A 3 -0.07 -8.37 -0.85
CA GLN A 3 -0.90 -9.53 -0.49
C GLN A 3 -1.47 -9.47 0.93
N GLN A 4 -1.06 -8.47 1.73
CA GLN A 4 -1.41 -8.40 3.16
C GLN A 4 -2.22 -7.16 3.51
N PHE A 5 -2.06 -6.08 2.74
CA PHE A 5 -2.68 -4.80 2.99
C PHE A 5 -3.56 -4.40 1.83
N ASN A 6 -4.60 -3.66 2.15
CA ASN A 6 -5.42 -2.98 1.18
C ASN A 6 -4.99 -1.51 1.04
N LEU A 7 -4.50 -0.91 2.13
CA LEU A 7 -4.01 0.45 2.18
C LEU A 7 -2.70 0.50 2.96
N VAL A 8 -1.68 1.11 2.38
CA VAL A 8 -0.43 1.47 3.05
C VAL A 8 -0.10 2.92 2.76
N VAL A 9 0.05 3.70 3.83
CA VAL A 9 0.39 5.12 3.78
C VAL A 9 1.66 5.30 4.59
N SER A 10 2.77 5.74 3.98
CA SER A 10 4.03 5.89 4.76
C SER A 10 4.04 7.14 5.64
N GLN A 11 3.24 8.14 5.32
CA GLN A 11 3.03 9.34 6.14
C GLN A 11 1.55 9.44 6.53
N ASP A 12 0.85 10.51 6.14
CA ASP A 12 -0.45 10.85 6.70
C ASP A 12 -1.63 10.40 5.82
N LEU A 13 -2.69 9.93 6.48
CA LEU A 13 -3.98 9.55 5.88
C LEU A 13 -5.05 10.56 6.30
N THR A 14 -5.77 11.09 5.31
CA THR A 14 -7.07 11.75 5.52
C THR A 14 -8.13 10.95 4.78
N SER A 15 -9.11 10.41 5.51
CA SER A 15 -10.20 9.62 4.95
C SER A 15 -11.57 10.13 5.39
N THR A 16 -12.48 10.20 4.43
CA THR A 16 -13.92 10.39 4.68
C THR A 16 -14.75 9.21 4.18
N SER A 17 -14.12 8.08 3.85
CA SER A 17 -14.78 6.91 3.27
C SER A 17 -14.31 5.61 3.95
N HIS A 18 -14.45 4.48 3.26
CA HIS A 18 -14.23 3.17 3.87
C HIS A 18 -13.17 2.36 3.14
N VAL A 19 -12.30 1.72 3.92
CA VAL A 19 -11.34 0.73 3.43
C VAL A 19 -11.80 -0.66 3.86
N GLN A 20 -12.08 -1.55 2.90
CA GLN A 20 -12.62 -2.88 3.21
C GLN A 20 -11.61 -3.80 3.90
N GLY A 21 -10.31 -3.59 3.68
CA GLY A 21 -9.24 -4.45 4.16
C GLY A 21 -8.32 -3.82 5.19
N ARG A 22 -7.15 -4.47 5.36
CA ARG A 22 -6.13 -4.08 6.34
C ARG A 22 -5.42 -2.79 5.94
N THR A 23 -5.17 -1.92 6.92
CA THR A 23 -4.57 -0.60 6.72
C THR A 23 -3.34 -0.39 7.59
N PHE A 24 -2.30 0.20 6.99
CA PHE A 24 -1.12 0.72 7.69
C PHE A 24 -0.93 2.20 7.40
N VAL A 25 -0.65 3.01 8.44
CA VAL A 25 -0.35 4.44 8.34
C VAL A 25 0.90 4.75 9.17
N GLY A 26 1.95 5.25 8.52
CA GLY A 26 3.23 5.58 9.17
C GLY A 26 3.22 6.90 9.93
N GLY A 27 2.31 7.81 9.59
CA GLY A 27 2.06 9.08 10.27
C GLY A 27 0.75 9.06 11.06
N ASN A 28 0.00 10.15 10.99
CA ASN A 28 -1.30 10.31 11.60
C ASN A 28 -2.42 9.88 10.63
N ALA A 29 -3.55 9.45 11.19
CA ALA A 29 -4.74 9.10 10.44
C ALA A 29 -5.95 9.91 10.92
N VAL A 30 -6.56 10.67 10.02
CA VAL A 30 -7.95 11.11 10.17
C VAL A 30 -8.81 10.14 9.36
N ALA A 31 -9.78 9.53 10.00
CA ALA A 31 -10.31 8.24 9.58
C ALA A 31 -11.84 8.18 9.66
N GLN A 32 -12.45 7.31 8.85
CA GLN A 32 -13.85 6.87 8.99
C GLN A 32 -13.85 5.37 9.26
N ASP A 33 -14.09 4.48 8.28
CA ASP A 33 -14.24 3.05 8.58
C ASP A 33 -13.20 2.16 7.90
N PHE A 34 -12.78 1.12 8.62
CA PHE A 34 -11.79 0.16 8.17
C PHE A 34 -12.20 -1.28 8.46
N VAL A 35 -11.67 -2.18 7.64
CA VAL A 35 -11.81 -3.64 7.80
C VAL A 35 -13.27 -4.11 7.68
N GLN A 36 -14.04 -3.50 6.78
CA GLN A 36 -15.47 -3.86 6.56
C GLN A 36 -15.69 -5.27 5.99
N LYS A 37 -14.66 -5.89 5.37
CA LYS A 37 -14.74 -7.24 4.81
C LYS A 37 -13.66 -8.17 5.39
N PRO A 38 -13.68 -8.45 6.71
CA PRO A 38 -12.61 -9.20 7.36
C PRO A 38 -12.40 -10.61 6.82
N ALA A 39 -13.45 -11.25 6.28
CA ALA A 39 -13.36 -12.58 5.66
C ALA A 39 -12.47 -12.64 4.41
N HIS A 40 -12.20 -11.49 3.78
CA HIS A 40 -11.34 -11.38 2.59
C HIS A 40 -9.92 -10.90 2.93
N VAL A 41 -9.66 -10.58 4.20
CA VAL A 41 -8.36 -10.08 4.65
C VAL A 41 -7.44 -11.24 4.99
N ALA A 42 -6.26 -11.27 4.37
CA ALA A 42 -5.25 -12.29 4.67
C ALA A 42 -4.78 -12.23 6.13
N ALA A 43 -4.43 -13.42 6.66
CA ALA A 43 -3.82 -13.54 7.97
C ALA A 43 -2.50 -12.74 8.02
N SER A 44 -2.28 -12.05 9.14
CA SER A 44 -1.13 -11.19 9.34
C SER A 44 -0.90 -10.97 10.83
N ASN A 45 0.35 -10.69 11.20
CA ASN A 45 0.73 -10.28 12.55
C ASN A 45 0.41 -8.82 12.83
N TYR A 46 0.06 -8.03 11.80
CA TYR A 46 -0.39 -6.67 11.98
C TYR A 46 -1.84 -6.65 12.49
N ALA A 47 -2.21 -5.59 13.21
CA ALA A 47 -3.60 -5.29 13.53
C ALA A 47 -4.41 -4.99 12.24
N GLY A 48 -5.73 -5.05 12.32
CA GLY A 48 -6.64 -4.66 11.23
C GLY A 48 -6.34 -3.24 10.74
N VAL A 49 -6.12 -2.34 11.69
CA VAL A 49 -5.58 -1.00 11.45
C VAL A 49 -4.34 -0.78 12.30
N THR A 50 -3.26 -0.33 11.68
CA THR A 50 -2.01 0.04 12.34
C THR A 50 -1.68 1.49 12.00
N VAL A 51 -1.59 2.36 13.00
CA VAL A 51 -1.21 3.77 12.86
C VAL A 51 -0.03 4.05 13.78
N LEU A 52 1.11 4.53 13.27
CA LEU A 52 2.26 4.81 14.12
C LEU A 52 2.13 6.15 14.88
N GLY A 53 1.46 7.13 14.28
CA GLY A 53 1.11 8.39 14.91
C GLY A 53 -0.22 8.34 15.66
N ASN A 54 -0.97 9.43 15.61
CA ASN A 54 -2.31 9.54 16.21
C ASN A 54 -3.39 9.10 15.23
N MET A 55 -4.50 8.58 15.76
CA MET A 55 -5.68 8.26 14.97
C MET A 55 -6.88 9.04 15.50
N SER A 56 -7.64 9.68 14.62
CA SER A 56 -8.88 10.33 14.99
C SER A 56 -10.01 10.10 14.02
N GLY A 57 -11.24 10.05 14.54
CA GLY A 57 -12.44 10.28 13.73
C GLY A 57 -12.43 11.68 13.10
N ASN A 58 -13.28 11.89 12.10
CA ASN A 58 -13.52 13.20 11.52
C ASN A 58 -14.73 13.89 12.22
N ASN A 59 -15.70 14.39 11.44
CA ASN A 59 -17.02 14.78 11.93
C ASN A 59 -17.72 13.65 12.72
N ASN A 60 -17.50 12.39 12.35
CA ASN A 60 -18.00 11.20 13.04
C ASN A 60 -16.87 10.45 13.76
N ASP A 61 -17.21 9.37 14.46
CA ASP A 61 -16.23 8.46 15.04
C ASP A 61 -15.59 7.61 13.92
N ALA A 62 -14.31 7.30 14.05
CA ALA A 62 -13.66 6.32 13.18
C ALA A 62 -13.96 4.90 13.68
N HIS A 63 -14.32 3.98 12.78
CA HIS A 63 -14.62 2.59 13.12
C HIS A 63 -13.56 1.62 12.59
N VAL A 64 -13.12 0.71 13.46
CA VAL A 64 -12.35 -0.49 13.10
C VAL A 64 -13.25 -1.70 13.32
N ASP A 65 -13.77 -2.24 12.22
CA ASP A 65 -14.83 -3.25 12.29
C ASP A 65 -14.34 -4.63 12.74
N ALA A 66 -13.06 -4.91 12.54
CA ALA A 66 -12.47 -6.20 12.88
C ALA A 66 -10.94 -6.16 12.95
N LEU A 67 -10.38 -7.27 13.44
CA LEU A 67 -8.94 -7.58 13.46
C LEU A 67 -8.10 -6.66 14.37
N GLY A 68 -8.74 -5.86 15.21
CA GLY A 68 -8.09 -5.05 16.23
C GLY A 68 -7.36 -3.83 15.70
N LEU A 69 -6.79 -3.08 16.64
CA LEU A 69 -6.17 -1.77 16.40
C LEU A 69 -4.79 -1.70 17.07
N TYR A 70 -3.84 -1.09 16.36
CA TYR A 70 -2.61 -0.58 16.96
C TYR A 70 -2.48 0.91 16.63
N VAL A 71 -2.32 1.75 17.66
CA VAL A 71 -1.99 3.17 17.53
C VAL A 71 -0.75 3.47 18.39
N GLY A 72 0.32 3.95 17.78
CA GLY A 72 1.54 4.33 18.49
C GLY A 72 1.38 5.62 19.30
N GLY A 73 0.57 6.55 18.81
CA GLY A 73 0.17 7.78 19.50
C GLY A 73 -1.17 7.64 20.24
N SER A 74 -1.94 8.73 20.23
CA SER A 74 -3.25 8.84 20.90
C SER A 74 -4.42 8.59 19.95
N THR A 75 -5.56 8.20 20.51
CA THR A 75 -6.83 8.10 19.78
C THR A 75 -7.80 9.20 20.19
N ASN A 76 -8.57 9.73 19.23
CA ASN A 76 -9.68 10.63 19.48
C ASN A 76 -10.91 10.22 18.66
N LYS A 77 -12.05 9.93 19.30
CA LYS A 77 -13.26 9.47 18.60
C LYS A 77 -13.02 8.22 17.74
N VAL A 78 -12.44 7.19 18.33
CA VAL A 78 -12.16 5.91 17.66
C VAL A 78 -12.95 4.78 18.33
N ILE A 79 -13.65 3.99 17.52
CA ILE A 79 -14.40 2.82 17.93
C ILE A 79 -13.76 1.57 17.34
N VAL A 80 -13.39 0.61 18.19
CA VAL A 80 -12.93 -0.72 17.77
C VAL A 80 -14.04 -1.72 18.06
N ASN A 81 -14.74 -2.12 17.00
CA ASN A 81 -15.89 -3.02 17.08
C ASN A 81 -15.47 -4.45 17.42
N LYS A 82 -14.29 -4.89 16.95
CA LYS A 82 -13.78 -6.25 17.20
C LYS A 82 -12.26 -6.36 17.07
N GLY A 83 -11.67 -7.12 17.99
CA GLY A 83 -10.24 -7.42 18.11
C GLY A 83 -9.54 -6.54 19.15
N ASP A 84 -8.45 -7.06 19.71
CA ASP A 84 -7.67 -6.38 20.74
C ASP A 84 -7.10 -5.05 20.24
N ALA A 85 -7.06 -4.05 21.12
CA ALA A 85 -6.60 -2.70 20.81
C ALA A 85 -5.40 -2.28 21.69
N TYR A 86 -4.39 -1.70 21.07
CA TYR A 86 -3.26 -1.05 21.75
C TYR A 86 -3.20 0.43 21.37
N VAL A 87 -3.12 1.31 22.36
CA VAL A 87 -2.94 2.75 22.22
C VAL A 87 -1.74 3.20 23.04
N GLY A 88 -0.69 3.67 22.35
CA GLY A 88 0.58 4.06 22.97
C GLY A 88 0.52 5.39 23.73
N GLY A 89 -0.47 6.24 23.43
CA GLY A 89 -0.77 7.49 24.12
C GLY A 89 -2.10 7.44 24.88
N SER A 90 -2.84 8.55 24.87
CA SER A 90 -4.16 8.67 25.51
C SER A 90 -5.29 8.28 24.56
N ALA A 91 -6.45 7.95 25.10
CA ALA A 91 -7.67 7.70 24.35
C ALA A 91 -8.79 8.64 24.82
N THR A 92 -9.37 9.40 23.89
CA THR A 92 -10.47 10.33 24.16
C THR A 92 -11.68 10.01 23.30
N GLY A 93 -12.85 9.81 23.89
CA GLY A 93 -14.07 9.45 23.17
C GLY A 93 -14.01 8.08 22.48
N GLY A 94 -15.13 7.65 21.90
CA GLY A 94 -15.25 6.37 21.20
C GLY A 94 -15.41 5.17 22.14
N GLY A 95 -14.92 3.99 21.74
CA GLY A 95 -15.13 2.77 22.52
C GLY A 95 -14.40 1.54 22.00
N PHE A 96 -14.15 0.59 22.90
CA PHE A 96 -13.43 -0.64 22.57
C PHE A 96 -14.21 -1.86 23.05
N SER A 97 -14.54 -2.74 22.11
CA SER A 97 -15.36 -3.92 22.36
C SER A 97 -14.61 -5.05 23.08
N ASP A 98 -13.33 -5.24 22.75
CA ASP A 98 -12.48 -6.34 23.25
C ASP A 98 -11.35 -5.81 24.15
N ASN A 99 -10.35 -6.66 24.44
CA ASN A 99 -9.28 -6.29 25.36
C ASN A 99 -8.52 -5.06 24.84
N THR A 100 -8.29 -4.09 25.71
CA THR A 100 -7.67 -2.82 25.32
C THR A 100 -6.62 -2.36 26.31
N TRP A 101 -5.49 -1.92 25.77
CA TRP A 101 -4.40 -1.34 26.53
C TRP A 101 -4.12 0.10 26.08
N VAL A 102 -4.37 1.06 26.97
CA VAL A 102 -4.06 2.49 26.77
C VAL A 102 -2.92 2.86 27.73
N ASN A 103 -1.77 3.28 27.21
CA ASN A 103 -0.64 3.68 28.08
C ASN A 103 -0.91 5.02 28.78
N GLY A 104 -1.71 5.90 28.17
CA GLY A 104 -2.06 7.22 28.70
C GLY A 104 -3.38 7.25 29.46
N ALA A 105 -4.01 8.43 29.43
CA ALA A 105 -5.33 8.63 30.04
C ALA A 105 -6.44 8.11 29.12
N ALA A 106 -7.50 7.55 29.70
CA ALA A 106 -8.74 7.23 29.01
C ALA A 106 -9.88 8.16 29.48
N THR A 107 -10.32 9.05 28.59
CA THR A 107 -11.37 10.04 28.85
C THR A 107 -12.58 9.79 27.97
N ASP A 108 -13.74 9.55 28.58
CA ASP A 108 -15.02 9.35 27.87
C ASP A 108 -15.00 8.19 26.86
N VAL A 109 -14.19 7.17 27.16
CA VAL A 109 -14.07 5.93 26.38
C VAL A 109 -15.03 4.88 26.91
N ASN A 110 -15.82 4.25 26.03
CA ASN A 110 -16.62 3.06 26.37
C ASN A 110 -15.75 1.80 26.44
N GLN A 111 -15.93 0.98 27.48
CA GLN A 111 -15.06 -0.15 27.82
C GLN A 111 -15.92 -1.41 27.98
N ASN A 112 -15.93 -2.30 26.96
CA ASN A 112 -16.71 -3.55 27.02
C ASN A 112 -15.85 -4.78 27.35
N GLY A 113 -14.59 -4.80 26.89
CA GLY A 113 -13.62 -5.84 27.18
C GLY A 113 -12.80 -5.60 28.45
N ALA A 114 -11.78 -6.42 28.70
CA ALA A 114 -10.80 -6.12 29.74
C ALA A 114 -10.00 -4.87 29.36
N PHE A 115 -9.81 -3.95 30.29
CA PHE A 115 -9.32 -2.62 29.96
C PHE A 115 -8.19 -2.17 30.89
N HIS A 116 -7.16 -1.56 30.30
CA HIS A 116 -6.08 -0.87 31.01
C HIS A 116 -6.00 0.58 30.54
N ALA A 117 -5.86 1.50 31.50
CA ALA A 117 -5.41 2.87 31.27
C ALA A 117 -4.58 3.35 32.46
N ALA A 118 -3.60 4.22 32.24
CA ALA A 118 -2.81 4.81 33.34
C ALA A 118 -3.70 5.65 34.27
N THR A 119 -4.67 6.36 33.70
CA THR A 119 -5.76 7.01 34.42
C THR A 119 -7.05 6.90 33.63
N SER A 120 -8.20 6.85 34.29
CA SER A 120 -9.50 6.93 33.61
C SER A 120 -10.49 7.79 34.38
N ASN A 121 -11.30 8.56 33.65
CA ASN A 121 -12.44 9.29 34.23
C ASN A 121 -13.69 8.39 34.39
N ARG A 122 -13.62 7.13 33.97
CA ARG A 122 -14.67 6.12 34.14
C ARG A 122 -14.14 4.97 35.01
N HIS A 123 -15.04 4.28 35.69
CA HIS A 123 -14.67 3.11 36.49
C HIS A 123 -14.33 1.92 35.57
N ILE A 124 -13.14 1.33 35.74
CA ILE A 124 -12.70 0.13 35.02
C ILE A 124 -13.23 -1.11 35.74
N ASN A 125 -14.33 -1.68 35.25
CA ASN A 125 -14.99 -2.84 35.88
C ASN A 125 -14.24 -4.16 35.66
N ASN A 126 -13.45 -4.27 34.59
CA ASN A 126 -12.70 -5.47 34.22
C ASN A 126 -11.25 -5.10 33.90
N PRO A 127 -10.37 -4.97 34.91
CA PRO A 127 -8.99 -4.52 34.70
C PRO A 127 -8.16 -5.52 33.90
N LEU A 128 -7.42 -5.02 32.90
CA LEU A 128 -6.42 -5.81 32.17
C LEU A 128 -5.04 -5.63 32.83
N ALA A 129 -4.47 -6.72 33.35
CA ALA A 129 -3.23 -6.68 34.13
C ALA A 129 -1.95 -6.58 33.27
N ALA A 130 -1.98 -7.06 32.02
CA ALA A 130 -0.87 -7.01 31.07
C ALA A 130 -1.38 -6.98 29.62
N GLU A 131 -0.56 -6.47 28.70
CA GLU A 131 -0.80 -6.56 27.25
C GLU A 131 -1.06 -8.03 26.85
N THR A 132 -2.04 -8.27 25.98
CA THR A 132 -2.33 -9.63 25.47
C THR A 132 -1.26 -10.08 24.47
N SER A 133 -1.16 -11.39 24.20
CA SER A 133 -0.27 -11.91 23.15
C SER A 133 -0.55 -11.31 21.78
N THR A 134 -1.82 -10.99 21.48
CA THR A 134 -2.23 -10.31 20.24
C THR A 134 -1.68 -8.88 20.19
N MET A 135 -1.81 -8.11 21.27
CA MET A 135 -1.27 -6.75 21.35
C MET A 135 0.25 -6.74 21.18
N LEU A 136 0.96 -7.65 21.86
CA LEU A 136 2.41 -7.80 21.75
C LEU A 136 2.84 -8.13 20.31
N THR A 137 2.11 -9.04 19.65
CA THR A 137 2.35 -9.41 18.24
C THR A 137 2.12 -8.23 17.30
N ASN A 138 0.98 -7.54 17.45
CA ASN A 138 0.63 -6.37 16.64
C ASN A 138 1.65 -5.23 16.82
N LYS A 139 2.09 -4.99 18.06
CA LYS A 139 3.10 -3.98 18.41
C LYS A 139 4.47 -4.28 17.83
N ALA A 140 4.91 -5.55 17.86
CA ALA A 140 6.14 -5.97 17.21
C ALA A 140 6.06 -5.81 15.68
N ALA A 141 4.92 -6.19 15.07
CA ALA A 141 4.71 -6.04 13.63
C ALA A 141 4.66 -4.57 13.19
N ALA A 142 4.02 -3.69 13.98
CA ALA A 142 3.85 -2.28 13.64
C ALA A 142 5.18 -1.57 13.31
N THR A 143 6.28 -1.99 13.94
CA THR A 143 7.62 -1.40 13.75
C THR A 143 8.58 -2.29 12.97
N SER A 144 8.13 -3.44 12.46
CA SER A 144 9.02 -4.42 11.82
C SER A 144 9.38 -4.12 10.37
N THR A 145 8.66 -3.20 9.72
CA THR A 145 8.77 -2.94 8.28
C THR A 145 8.76 -1.44 8.00
N ASP A 146 9.79 -0.94 7.32
CA ASP A 146 9.77 0.39 6.71
C ASP A 146 8.99 0.33 5.38
N PHE A 147 7.68 0.59 5.45
CA PHE A 147 6.83 0.54 4.26
C PHE A 147 7.16 1.63 3.23
N GLY A 148 7.74 2.77 3.65
CA GLY A 148 8.21 3.80 2.72
C GLY A 148 9.34 3.28 1.83
N GLN A 149 10.31 2.59 2.43
CA GLN A 149 11.38 1.91 1.70
C GLN A 149 10.86 0.76 0.84
N VAL A 150 9.93 -0.05 1.35
CA VAL A 150 9.33 -1.15 0.58
C VAL A 150 8.61 -0.63 -0.67
N MET A 151 7.81 0.43 -0.53
CA MET A 151 7.12 1.05 -1.67
C MET A 151 8.10 1.65 -2.68
N THR A 152 9.12 2.38 -2.19
CA THR A 152 10.14 2.99 -3.06
C THR A 152 10.93 1.94 -3.81
N GLY A 153 11.43 0.91 -3.11
CA GLY A 153 12.17 -0.20 -3.71
C GLY A 153 11.35 -0.96 -4.74
N LEU A 154 10.07 -1.24 -4.44
CA LEU A 154 9.16 -1.87 -5.40
C LEU A 154 8.95 -0.97 -6.63
N SER A 155 8.66 0.33 -6.43
CA SER A 155 8.42 1.26 -7.54
C SER A 155 9.63 1.37 -8.45
N THR A 156 10.83 1.50 -7.88
CA THR A 156 12.10 1.46 -8.61
C THR A 156 12.27 0.16 -9.37
N GLN A 157 12.09 -0.99 -8.73
CA GLN A 157 12.20 -2.30 -9.39
C GLN A 157 11.25 -2.42 -10.58
N LEU A 158 9.97 -2.09 -10.40
CA LEU A 158 8.97 -2.17 -11.47
C LEU A 158 9.29 -1.22 -12.62
N SER A 159 9.80 -0.01 -12.33
CA SER A 159 10.17 0.98 -13.36
C SER A 159 11.28 0.52 -14.30
N THR A 160 12.10 -0.45 -13.90
CA THR A 160 13.15 -1.03 -14.77
C THR A 160 12.60 -1.99 -15.83
N LEU A 161 11.37 -2.49 -15.66
CA LEU A 161 10.76 -3.46 -16.55
C LEU A 161 10.40 -2.82 -17.89
N LYS A 162 10.88 -3.43 -18.97
CA LYS A 162 10.51 -3.05 -20.34
C LYS A 162 9.16 -3.60 -20.73
N GLY A 163 8.46 -2.85 -21.59
CA GLY A 163 7.20 -3.29 -22.18
C GLY A 163 7.32 -4.68 -22.79
N THR A 164 6.34 -5.55 -22.52
CA THR A 164 6.31 -6.89 -23.11
C THR A 164 6.26 -6.77 -24.63
N LYS A 165 6.97 -7.66 -25.33
CA LYS A 165 6.93 -7.72 -26.79
C LYS A 165 5.48 -7.76 -27.29
N ASP A 166 5.20 -6.94 -28.29
CA ASP A 166 3.88 -6.78 -28.94
C ASP A 166 2.76 -6.24 -28.03
N ALA A 167 3.08 -5.78 -26.80
CA ALA A 167 2.15 -4.98 -26.01
C ALA A 167 1.96 -3.60 -26.68
N THR A 168 0.71 -3.18 -26.82
CA THR A 168 0.34 -1.92 -27.49
C THR A 168 -0.64 -1.12 -26.66
N VAL A 169 -0.51 0.20 -26.74
CA VAL A 169 -1.45 1.17 -26.18
C VAL A 169 -1.95 2.02 -27.33
N SER A 170 -3.24 1.91 -27.64
CA SER A 170 -3.86 2.63 -28.75
C SER A 170 -4.89 3.62 -28.24
N ILE A 171 -4.84 4.86 -28.72
CA ILE A 171 -5.84 5.89 -28.47
C ILE A 171 -6.76 5.95 -29.70
N ASP A 172 -8.07 5.94 -29.48
CA ASP A 172 -9.04 6.08 -30.57
C ASP A 172 -8.82 7.41 -31.34
N THR A 173 -8.66 7.32 -32.66
CA THR A 173 -8.30 8.48 -33.49
C THR A 173 -9.48 9.39 -33.81
N ALA A 174 -10.72 8.92 -33.63
CA ALA A 174 -11.91 9.70 -33.96
C ALA A 174 -12.26 10.69 -32.85
N THR A 175 -12.32 10.21 -31.60
CA THR A 175 -12.74 11.02 -30.45
C THR A 175 -11.59 11.33 -29.48
N HIS A 176 -10.50 10.55 -29.52
CA HIS A 176 -9.45 10.57 -28.51
C HIS A 176 -10.02 10.40 -27.09
N SER A 177 -11.09 9.62 -26.95
CA SER A 177 -11.73 9.39 -25.65
C SER A 177 -11.51 7.99 -25.08
N LYS A 178 -10.98 7.07 -25.90
CA LYS A 178 -10.78 5.67 -25.54
C LYS A 178 -9.31 5.30 -25.65
N VAL A 179 -8.75 4.70 -24.58
CA VAL A 179 -7.45 4.03 -24.62
C VAL A 179 -7.68 2.53 -24.52
N THR A 180 -7.00 1.76 -25.39
CA THR A 180 -7.03 0.29 -25.35
C THR A 180 -5.63 -0.24 -25.12
N PHE A 181 -5.46 -0.99 -24.04
CA PHE A 181 -4.25 -1.73 -23.71
C PHE A 181 -4.41 -3.15 -24.25
N SER A 182 -3.56 -3.56 -25.19
CA SER A 182 -3.63 -4.89 -25.81
C SER A 182 -2.28 -5.59 -25.73
N GLY A 183 -2.28 -6.89 -25.40
CA GLY A 183 -1.04 -7.67 -25.37
C GLY A 183 -1.26 -9.11 -24.96
N THR A 184 -0.23 -9.93 -25.17
CA THR A 184 -0.17 -11.31 -24.68
C THR A 184 0.93 -11.40 -23.63
N ALA A 185 0.62 -11.99 -22.48
CA ALA A 185 1.60 -12.18 -21.42
C ALA A 185 2.72 -13.14 -21.84
N ASN A 186 3.87 -13.02 -21.19
CA ASN A 186 4.97 -13.97 -21.36
C ASN A 186 4.62 -15.34 -20.72
N SER A 187 5.57 -16.29 -20.78
CA SER A 187 5.39 -17.64 -20.22
C SER A 187 5.16 -17.69 -18.71
N SER A 188 5.48 -16.62 -17.96
CA SER A 188 5.19 -16.52 -16.53
C SER A 188 3.87 -15.80 -16.24
N GLY A 189 3.08 -15.44 -17.26
CA GLY A 189 1.82 -14.70 -17.11
C GLY A 189 2.00 -13.19 -16.85
N LEU A 190 3.21 -12.65 -17.07
CA LEU A 190 3.52 -11.23 -16.92
C LEU A 190 3.29 -10.46 -18.23
N LEU A 191 2.56 -9.34 -18.14
CA LEU A 191 2.38 -8.36 -19.20
C LEU A 191 2.76 -6.97 -18.69
N VAL A 192 3.71 -6.29 -19.34
CA VAL A 192 4.18 -4.97 -18.95
C VAL A 192 3.82 -3.97 -20.04
N PHE A 193 3.18 -2.87 -19.66
CA PHE A 193 3.03 -1.66 -20.46
C PHE A 193 3.96 -0.60 -19.90
N ASP A 194 4.97 -0.24 -20.70
CA ASP A 194 5.83 0.91 -20.45
C ASP A 194 5.15 2.12 -21.11
N LEU A 195 4.63 3.04 -20.28
CA LEU A 195 3.85 4.20 -20.69
C LEU A 195 4.71 5.47 -20.77
N THR A 196 5.98 5.38 -20.38
CA THR A 196 6.91 6.51 -20.34
C THR A 196 7.14 7.13 -21.72
N GLY A 197 7.52 8.41 -21.75
CA GLY A 197 7.75 9.17 -22.98
C GLY A 197 6.47 9.78 -23.58
N ASP A 198 6.42 9.91 -24.91
CA ASP A 198 5.36 10.68 -25.62
C ASP A 198 3.94 10.10 -25.46
N THR A 199 3.83 8.85 -24.99
CA THR A 199 2.57 8.15 -24.77
C THR A 199 1.82 8.64 -23.52
N ASP A 200 2.54 9.09 -22.50
CA ASP A 200 2.02 9.25 -21.12
C ASP A 200 1.00 10.40 -21.00
N SER A 201 1.39 11.57 -21.50
CA SER A 201 0.55 12.78 -21.44
C SER A 201 -0.74 12.65 -22.27
N SER A 202 -0.73 11.74 -23.26
CA SER A 202 -1.87 11.51 -24.14
C SER A 202 -2.90 10.56 -23.50
N ILE A 203 -2.45 9.50 -22.83
CA ILE A 203 -3.33 8.49 -22.19
C ILE A 203 -3.99 9.00 -20.90
N PHE A 204 -3.39 9.99 -20.25
CA PHE A 204 -3.92 10.61 -19.03
C PHE A 204 -4.52 12.00 -19.28
N SER A 205 -4.72 12.36 -20.55
CA SER A 205 -5.36 13.62 -20.89
C SER A 205 -6.84 13.65 -20.44
N SER A 206 -7.36 14.84 -20.18
CA SER A 206 -8.76 15.06 -19.79
C SER A 206 -9.78 14.66 -20.86
N LYS A 207 -9.34 14.37 -22.09
CA LYS A 207 -10.19 13.85 -23.16
C LYS A 207 -10.49 12.36 -23.00
N ILE A 208 -9.62 11.61 -22.33
CA ILE A 208 -9.81 10.18 -22.15
C ILE A 208 -10.94 9.95 -21.13
N THR A 209 -11.97 9.24 -21.58
CA THR A 209 -13.14 8.88 -20.77
C THR A 209 -13.20 7.39 -20.45
N ASP A 210 -12.46 6.53 -21.17
CA ASP A 210 -12.56 5.08 -21.00
C ASP A 210 -11.24 4.34 -21.27
N PHE A 211 -10.94 3.37 -20.40
CA PHE A 211 -9.85 2.40 -20.52
C PHE A 211 -10.37 0.99 -20.78
N TYR A 212 -9.83 0.34 -21.81
CA TYR A 212 -10.16 -1.02 -22.24
C TYR A 212 -8.93 -1.93 -22.22
N PHE A 213 -9.15 -3.22 -22.00
CA PHE A 213 -8.09 -4.18 -21.72
C PHE A 213 -8.29 -5.49 -22.51
N ASN A 214 -7.35 -5.80 -23.42
CA ASN A 214 -7.29 -7.04 -24.19
C ASN A 214 -6.02 -7.82 -23.81
N LEU A 215 -6.07 -8.56 -22.70
CA LEU A 215 -4.88 -9.04 -21.97
C LEU A 215 -4.80 -10.57 -21.95
N THR A 216 -4.38 -11.16 -23.06
CA THR A 216 -4.35 -12.62 -23.22
C THR A 216 -3.31 -13.27 -22.32
N GLY A 217 -3.73 -14.24 -21.51
CA GLY A 217 -2.84 -15.06 -20.68
C GLY A 217 -2.24 -14.34 -19.47
N ALA A 218 -2.64 -13.09 -19.19
CA ALA A 218 -2.03 -12.29 -18.13
C ALA A 218 -2.60 -12.61 -16.73
N THR A 219 -1.72 -13.02 -15.82
CA THR A 219 -1.97 -13.18 -14.39
C THR A 219 -1.36 -12.02 -13.59
N THR A 220 -0.46 -11.24 -14.17
CA THR A 220 0.06 -9.98 -13.62
C THR A 220 0.24 -8.98 -14.74
N VAL A 221 -0.27 -7.77 -14.54
CA VAL A 221 -0.16 -6.68 -15.52
C VAL A 221 0.42 -5.46 -14.83
N ILE A 222 1.49 -4.92 -15.38
CA ILE A 222 2.18 -3.75 -14.83
C ILE A 222 2.05 -2.61 -15.82
N PHE A 223 1.65 -1.45 -15.32
CA PHE A 223 1.61 -0.19 -16.03
C PHE A 223 2.64 0.73 -15.37
N ASN A 224 3.70 1.08 -16.09
CA ASN A 224 4.74 1.99 -15.60
C ASN A 224 4.60 3.35 -16.29
N THR A 225 4.54 4.41 -15.51
CA THR A 225 4.52 5.82 -15.95
C THR A 225 5.48 6.61 -15.07
N ASP A 226 6.05 7.70 -15.61
CA ASP A 226 6.98 8.59 -14.92
C ASP A 226 6.49 10.04 -14.83
N ASP A 227 5.23 10.29 -15.23
CA ASP A 227 4.57 11.57 -15.08
C ASP A 227 4.50 12.01 -13.60
N LYS A 228 4.74 13.30 -13.37
CA LYS A 228 4.81 13.86 -12.00
C LYS A 228 3.45 14.09 -11.37
N ASN A 229 2.49 14.56 -12.17
CA ASN A 229 1.19 15.01 -11.68
C ASN A 229 0.11 14.50 -12.62
N LEU A 230 -0.69 13.55 -12.15
CA LEU A 230 -1.69 12.88 -12.96
C LEU A 230 -3.10 13.12 -12.43
N THR A 231 -4.04 13.30 -13.35
CA THR A 231 -5.48 13.29 -13.05
C THR A 231 -6.20 12.36 -14.01
N LEU A 232 -6.72 11.26 -13.49
CA LEU A 232 -7.33 10.19 -14.26
C LEU A 232 -8.86 10.25 -14.06
N ASN A 233 -9.58 10.59 -15.11
CA ASN A 233 -11.05 10.69 -15.11
C ASN A 233 -11.72 9.68 -16.05
N ALA A 234 -11.05 8.57 -16.34
CA ALA A 234 -11.53 7.53 -17.23
C ALA A 234 -12.32 6.45 -16.48
N ASN A 235 -13.39 5.94 -17.08
CA ASN A 235 -14.00 4.67 -16.72
C ASN A 235 -13.01 3.54 -16.91
N PHE A 236 -12.99 2.62 -15.96
CA PHE A 236 -12.13 1.46 -16.01
C PHE A 236 -12.96 0.22 -16.30
N GLN A 237 -12.82 -0.37 -17.49
CA GLN A 237 -13.59 -1.57 -17.85
C GLN A 237 -13.18 -2.75 -16.97
N ASN A 238 -14.16 -3.35 -16.29
CA ASN A 238 -13.98 -4.49 -15.39
C ASN A 238 -12.98 -4.23 -14.25
N ALA A 239 -13.07 -3.05 -13.60
CA ALA A 239 -12.19 -2.65 -12.49
C ALA A 239 -12.07 -3.74 -11.40
N GLU A 240 -13.20 -4.31 -10.97
CA GLU A 240 -13.26 -5.36 -9.94
C GLU A 240 -12.45 -6.61 -10.32
N SER A 241 -12.72 -7.19 -11.49
CA SER A 241 -12.08 -8.45 -11.90
C SER A 241 -10.60 -8.28 -12.29
N ASN A 242 -10.20 -7.06 -12.66
CA ASN A 242 -8.81 -6.73 -12.96
C ASN A 242 -8.01 -6.26 -11.73
N GLY A 243 -8.68 -5.80 -10.67
CA GLY A 243 -8.07 -5.21 -9.48
C GLY A 243 -7.01 -6.09 -8.81
N SER A 244 -7.23 -7.41 -8.81
CA SER A 244 -6.34 -8.41 -8.19
C SER A 244 -5.05 -8.71 -8.97
N LYS A 245 -4.92 -8.25 -10.22
CA LYS A 245 -3.76 -8.56 -11.09
C LYS A 245 -3.06 -7.36 -11.68
N PHE A 246 -3.66 -6.17 -11.60
CA PHE A 246 -3.07 -4.94 -12.12
C PHE A 246 -2.20 -4.25 -11.09
N ILE A 247 -1.06 -3.73 -11.52
CA ILE A 247 -0.23 -2.82 -10.74
C ILE A 247 0.01 -1.57 -11.58
N TRP A 248 -0.40 -0.44 -11.04
CA TRP A 248 -0.13 0.88 -11.60
C TRP A 248 1.02 1.50 -10.81
N ASN A 249 2.20 1.51 -11.41
CA ASN A 249 3.40 2.08 -10.83
C ASN A 249 3.59 3.50 -11.37
N PHE A 250 3.23 4.48 -10.55
CA PHE A 250 3.43 5.91 -10.83
C PHE A 250 4.80 6.33 -10.32
N ALA A 251 5.84 5.92 -11.05
CA ALA A 251 7.22 6.00 -10.62
C ALA A 251 7.67 7.46 -10.51
N GLY A 252 7.95 7.90 -9.29
CA GLY A 252 8.37 9.27 -9.02
C GLY A 252 7.27 10.32 -9.19
N ALA A 253 5.99 9.92 -9.21
CA ALA A 253 4.86 10.84 -9.18
C ALA A 253 4.79 11.58 -7.83
N GLU A 254 4.49 12.87 -7.89
CA GLU A 254 4.24 13.74 -6.73
C GLU A 254 2.76 13.74 -6.36
N SER A 255 1.87 13.68 -7.36
CA SER A 255 0.44 13.58 -7.15
C SER A 255 -0.25 12.70 -8.20
N VAL A 256 -1.20 11.88 -7.73
CA VAL A 256 -2.09 11.08 -8.57
C VAL A 256 -3.51 11.25 -8.06
N THR A 257 -4.39 11.81 -8.89
CA THR A 257 -5.81 11.97 -8.58
C THR A 257 -6.64 11.09 -9.49
N VAL A 258 -7.57 10.32 -8.94
CA VAL A 258 -8.60 9.59 -9.70
C VAL A 258 -9.97 10.20 -9.42
N GLY A 259 -10.69 10.56 -10.48
CA GLY A 259 -12.03 11.13 -10.38
C GLY A 259 -13.16 10.14 -10.70
N ARG A 260 -12.82 8.90 -11.07
CA ARG A 260 -13.76 7.80 -11.34
C ARG A 260 -13.19 6.48 -10.82
N THR A 261 -14.04 5.46 -10.70
CA THR A 261 -13.63 4.15 -10.17
C THR A 261 -12.41 3.60 -10.90
N PHE A 262 -11.36 3.28 -10.14
CA PHE A 262 -10.06 2.86 -10.63
C PHE A 262 -9.80 1.40 -10.28
N GLY A 263 -9.21 0.62 -11.19
CA GLY A 263 -8.93 -0.81 -10.97
C GLY A 263 -7.45 -1.12 -10.85
N GLY A 264 -7.04 -1.77 -9.76
CA GLY A 264 -5.68 -2.30 -9.58
C GLY A 264 -5.02 -1.92 -8.26
N GLN A 265 -3.77 -2.35 -8.12
CA GLN A 265 -2.87 -1.94 -7.06
C GLN A 265 -2.17 -0.64 -7.46
N VAL A 266 -2.49 0.47 -6.80
CA VAL A 266 -1.97 1.80 -7.06
C VAL A 266 -0.72 2.06 -6.23
N LEU A 267 0.43 2.28 -6.87
CA LEU A 267 1.71 2.54 -6.22
C LEU A 267 2.19 3.96 -6.54
N VAL A 268 2.17 4.84 -5.54
CA VAL A 268 2.59 6.25 -5.60
C VAL A 268 3.63 6.48 -4.49
N ALA A 269 4.75 5.77 -4.57
CA ALA A 269 5.67 5.54 -3.44
C ALA A 269 6.16 6.82 -2.74
N GLY A 270 6.39 7.89 -3.49
CA GLY A 270 6.90 9.16 -2.97
C GLY A 270 5.90 10.32 -3.02
N GLY A 271 4.63 10.07 -3.34
CA GLY A 271 3.66 11.12 -3.63
C GLY A 271 2.31 10.94 -2.96
N THR A 272 1.39 11.85 -3.28
CA THR A 272 0.04 11.86 -2.74
C THR A 272 -0.93 11.21 -3.70
N PHE A 273 -1.71 10.24 -3.21
CA PHE A 273 -2.85 9.70 -3.94
C PHE A 273 -4.16 10.34 -3.44
N SER A 274 -5.08 10.66 -4.35
CA SER A 274 -6.41 11.18 -4.01
C SER A 274 -7.49 10.53 -4.88
N ASN A 275 -8.57 10.04 -4.29
CA ASN A 275 -9.75 9.59 -5.04
C ASN A 275 -10.96 10.49 -4.74
N ILE A 276 -11.29 11.37 -5.68
CA ILE A 276 -12.28 12.44 -5.51
C ILE A 276 -13.64 12.03 -6.07
N ASN A 277 -14.68 12.82 -5.78
CA ASN A 277 -16.04 12.62 -6.31
C ASN A 277 -16.64 11.22 -6.01
N GLY A 278 -16.22 10.59 -4.91
CA GLY A 278 -16.65 9.23 -4.56
C GLY A 278 -16.06 8.14 -5.46
N ALA A 279 -14.97 8.42 -6.17
CA ALA A 279 -14.27 7.44 -6.99
C ALA A 279 -13.74 6.28 -6.15
N ASN A 280 -14.23 5.06 -6.38
CA ASN A 280 -13.74 3.89 -5.65
C ASN A 280 -12.40 3.39 -6.23
N VAL A 281 -11.63 2.67 -5.43
CA VAL A 281 -10.49 1.88 -5.91
C VAL A 281 -10.81 0.40 -5.72
N GLU A 282 -10.87 -0.33 -6.83
CA GLU A 282 -11.00 -1.80 -6.85
C GLU A 282 -9.62 -2.43 -6.80
N GLY A 283 -9.07 -2.57 -5.59
CA GLY A 283 -7.69 -3.00 -5.37
C GLY A 283 -7.07 -2.28 -4.19
N GLY A 284 -5.73 -2.19 -4.17
CA GLY A 284 -4.99 -1.59 -3.07
C GLY A 284 -4.37 -0.24 -3.41
N VAL A 285 -4.13 0.59 -2.40
CA VAL A 285 -3.42 1.87 -2.53
C VAL A 285 -2.18 1.88 -1.64
N TYR A 286 -1.05 2.25 -2.20
CA TYR A 286 0.26 2.25 -1.56
C TYR A 286 0.94 3.57 -1.91
N ALA A 287 0.86 4.56 -1.02
CA ALA A 287 1.30 5.92 -1.30
C ALA A 287 2.00 6.59 -0.11
N GLN A 288 2.67 7.70 -0.35
CA GLN A 288 3.27 8.47 0.73
C GLN A 288 2.20 9.12 1.60
N ASN A 289 1.27 9.85 0.95
CA ASN A 289 0.09 10.45 1.58
C ASN A 289 -1.17 9.99 0.84
N VAL A 290 -2.30 9.90 1.54
CA VAL A 290 -3.58 9.54 0.93
C VAL A 290 -4.68 10.49 1.40
N ASN A 291 -5.42 11.02 0.43
CA ASN A 291 -6.70 11.70 0.63
C ASN A 291 -7.82 10.83 0.07
N GLU A 292 -8.47 10.06 0.94
CA GLU A 292 -9.51 9.13 0.58
C GLU A 292 -10.91 9.76 0.66
N TYR A 293 -11.57 9.95 -0.48
CA TYR A 293 -12.96 10.45 -0.54
C TYR A 293 -13.93 9.50 -1.26
N GLY A 294 -13.43 8.39 -1.80
CA GLY A 294 -14.23 7.23 -2.23
C GLY A 294 -13.69 5.95 -1.59
N GLN A 295 -14.42 4.85 -1.72
CA GLN A 295 -14.09 3.62 -0.98
C GLN A 295 -12.88 2.90 -1.61
N ILE A 296 -12.10 2.22 -0.78
CA ILE A 296 -11.07 1.29 -1.24
C ILE A 296 -11.55 -0.14 -0.98
N HIS A 297 -11.89 -0.83 -2.07
CA HIS A 297 -12.43 -2.19 -2.06
C HIS A 297 -11.32 -3.23 -2.14
N ILE A 298 -11.48 -4.30 -1.38
CA ILE A 298 -10.48 -5.36 -1.33
C ILE A 298 -10.55 -6.22 -2.60
N GLN A 299 -9.58 -6.01 -3.49
CA GLN A 299 -9.23 -6.97 -4.54
C GLN A 299 -7.79 -7.42 -4.27
N ALA A 300 -7.65 -8.45 -3.43
CA ALA A 300 -6.34 -8.92 -2.97
C ALA A 300 -5.45 -9.27 -4.16
N PHE A 301 -4.21 -8.81 -4.17
CA PHE A 301 -3.28 -9.09 -5.26
C PHE A 301 -2.97 -10.58 -5.33
N THR A 302 -3.24 -11.22 -6.47
CA THR A 302 -3.01 -12.67 -6.69
C THR A 302 -1.88 -12.96 -7.67
N GLY A 303 -1.34 -11.91 -8.28
CA GLY A 303 -0.22 -12.00 -9.22
C GLY A 303 1.12 -12.29 -8.55
N THR A 304 2.17 -12.31 -9.38
CA THR A 304 3.56 -12.50 -8.97
C THR A 304 4.41 -11.32 -9.43
N ILE A 305 5.23 -10.78 -8.52
CA ILE A 305 6.20 -9.75 -8.88
C ILE A 305 7.45 -10.42 -9.44
N PRO A 306 7.96 -10.03 -10.63
CA PRO A 306 9.21 -10.55 -11.15
C PRO A 306 10.33 -10.30 -10.14
N ALA A 307 11.15 -11.29 -9.81
CA ALA A 307 12.28 -11.08 -8.91
C ALA A 307 13.22 -10.01 -9.48
N ALA A 308 13.78 -9.14 -8.62
CA ALA A 308 14.83 -8.23 -9.03
C ALA A 308 16.01 -9.07 -9.56
N VAL A 309 16.36 -8.90 -10.83
CA VAL A 309 17.57 -9.50 -11.40
C VAL A 309 18.75 -8.71 -10.82
N PRO A 310 19.72 -9.34 -10.13
CA PRO A 310 20.89 -8.63 -9.64
C PRO A 310 21.58 -7.95 -10.83
N GLU A 311 21.80 -6.64 -10.73
CA GLU A 311 22.31 -5.85 -11.84
C GLU A 311 23.62 -6.44 -12.36
N ALA A 312 23.81 -6.45 -13.68
CA ALA A 312 25.01 -6.97 -14.34
C ALA A 312 26.30 -6.33 -13.79
N ASP A 313 26.21 -5.10 -13.28
CA ASP A 313 27.32 -4.38 -12.64
C ASP A 313 27.78 -5.03 -11.32
N THR A 314 26.89 -5.67 -10.58
CA THR A 314 27.26 -6.43 -9.38
C THR A 314 28.14 -7.63 -9.77
N TYR A 315 27.80 -8.29 -10.88
CA TYR A 315 28.61 -9.38 -11.42
C TYR A 315 29.90 -8.90 -12.07
N ALA A 316 29.88 -7.78 -12.79
CA ALA A 316 31.07 -7.17 -13.36
C ALA A 316 32.06 -6.72 -12.26
N MET A 317 31.57 -6.13 -11.17
CA MET A 317 32.39 -5.73 -10.02
C MET A 317 32.88 -6.93 -9.20
N LEU A 318 32.08 -7.99 -9.06
CA LEU A 318 32.52 -9.26 -8.49
C LEU A 318 33.64 -9.89 -9.33
N LEU A 319 33.46 -9.95 -10.66
CA LEU A 319 34.47 -10.48 -11.58
C LEU A 319 35.73 -9.61 -11.62
N ALA A 320 35.59 -8.28 -11.59
CA ALA A 320 36.72 -7.36 -11.48
C ALA A 320 37.46 -7.53 -10.15
N GLY A 321 36.73 -7.67 -9.03
CA GLY A 321 37.29 -7.96 -7.72
C GLY A 321 38.06 -9.28 -7.69
N LEU A 322 37.49 -10.34 -8.25
CA LEU A 322 38.17 -11.64 -8.40
C LEU A 322 39.40 -11.56 -9.33
N GLY A 323 39.33 -10.76 -10.40
CA GLY A 323 40.45 -10.49 -11.29
C GLY A 323 41.63 -9.82 -10.57
N ILE A 324 41.36 -8.84 -9.71
CA ILE A 324 42.39 -8.16 -8.89
C ILE A 324 43.01 -9.13 -7.88
N VAL A 325 42.19 -9.93 -7.18
CA VAL A 325 42.68 -10.94 -6.21
C VAL A 325 43.56 -11.99 -6.91
N GLY A 326 43.14 -12.49 -8.08
CA GLY A 326 43.93 -13.42 -8.88
C GLY A 326 45.26 -12.83 -9.35
N PHE A 327 45.27 -11.56 -9.77
CA PHE A 327 46.49 -10.84 -10.16
C PHE A 327 47.46 -10.66 -8.99
N ILE A 328 46.97 -10.27 -7.81
CA ILE A 328 47.78 -10.13 -6.58
C ILE A 328 48.35 -11.50 -6.17
N GLY A 329 47.54 -12.57 -6.21
CA GLY A 329 47.98 -13.93 -5.93
C GLY A 329 49.14 -14.37 -6.83
N ARG A 330 49.04 -14.10 -8.14
CA ARG A 330 50.10 -14.41 -9.11
C ARG A 330 51.39 -13.63 -8.86
N ARG A 331 51.31 -12.36 -8.43
CA ARG A 331 52.49 -11.56 -8.09
C ARG A 331 53.21 -12.10 -6.85
N ARG A 332 52.47 -12.55 -5.84
CA ARG A 332 53.05 -13.13 -4.62
C ARG A 332 53.75 -14.46 -4.89
N GLN A 333 53.19 -15.30 -5.75
CA GLN A 333 53.85 -16.56 -6.16
C GLN A 333 55.15 -16.31 -6.94
N LYS A 334 55.18 -15.33 -7.85
CA LYS A 334 56.41 -14.95 -8.57
C LYS A 334 57.50 -14.39 -7.65
N ALA A 335 57.14 -13.65 -6.61
CA ALA A 335 58.08 -13.14 -5.62
C ALA A 335 58.59 -14.24 -4.67
N ALA A 336 57.79 -15.26 -4.39
CA ALA A 336 58.18 -16.41 -3.58
C ALA A 336 59.07 -17.41 -4.33
N ALA A 337 58.88 -17.57 -5.65
CA ALA A 337 59.72 -18.42 -6.51
C ALA A 337 61.07 -17.79 -6.90
N ALA A 338 61.29 -16.52 -6.52
CA ALA A 338 62.54 -15.77 -6.76
C ALA A 338 63.40 -15.64 -5.48
N ARG A 339 63.07 -16.38 -4.43
CA ARG A 339 63.87 -16.58 -3.21
C ARG A 339 64.29 -18.04 -3.14
#